data_AF-Q9RD90-F1
#
_entry.id   AF-Q9RD90-F1
#
_cell.length_a   1.000
_cell.length_b   1.000
_cell.length_c   1.000
_cell.angle_alpha   90.00
_cell.angle_beta   90.00
_cell.angle_gamma   90.00
#
_symmetry.space_group_name_H-M   'P 1'
#
loop_
_entity.id
_entity.type
_entity.pdbx_description
1 polymer ?
#
loop_
_entity_poly.entity_id
_entity_poly.type
_entity_poly.pdbx_seq_one_letter_code
_entity_poly.pdbx_strand_id
1 'polypeptide(L)'
;MNSCPSRPRGDTLHQHERMDRESTGGTPTRLPRPSAPAGPAGDLPRGAAGPLGPSAVTVLQRAAGNAATTRAVAAGPGRRPPGADLTVQRAENDDAGGGASGGTAEAKSIAEGEVKSVGPGGTITYPSVTSCLAITVYLRDGGKVGGHASLFKASGGMYSDQILPEIKARVGKSRVERIDVSGAISSWNPAYLKTAIENSNPAPEQKNDPDGIRNVVSGILGRQAKKVSVQETRDGTLTR
;
A
#
# COMPACT_ATOMS: atom_id res chain seq x y z
N MET A 1 37.84 -63.56 5.70
CA MET A 1 38.79 -63.66 4.57
C MET A 1 38.87 -62.26 3.96
N ASN A 2 39.72 -61.37 4.49
CA ASN A 2 41.10 -61.08 4.06
C ASN A 2 41.12 -60.60 2.58
N SER A 3 41.62 -59.43 2.16
CA SER A 3 42.58 -58.47 2.73
C SER A 3 42.50 -57.11 1.99
N CYS A 4 42.95 -56.04 2.65
CA CYS A 4 43.43 -54.78 2.02
C CYS A 4 44.72 -55.01 1.21
N PRO A 5 45.08 -54.07 0.30
CA PRO A 5 46.23 -53.18 0.58
C PRO A 5 46.00 -51.72 0.08
N SER A 6 46.23 -50.69 0.92
CA SER A 6 47.47 -49.89 1.06
C SER A 6 47.64 -48.72 0.09
N ARG A 7 47.59 -47.50 0.66
CA ARG A 7 48.06 -46.21 0.08
C ARG A 7 49.59 -46.20 -0.10
N PRO A 8 50.10 -45.19 -0.84
CA PRO A 8 51.23 -44.42 -0.37
C PRO A 8 50.90 -42.92 -0.17
N ARG A 9 51.63 -42.34 0.78
CA ARG A 9 51.68 -40.92 1.18
C ARG A 9 52.59 -40.13 0.25
N GLY A 10 52.37 -38.82 0.19
CA GLY A 10 53.32 -37.84 -0.33
C GLY A 10 53.00 -36.45 0.24
N ASP A 11 53.64 -36.14 1.37
CA ASP A 11 53.72 -34.82 2.00
C ASP A 11 54.46 -33.81 1.12
N THR A 12 54.03 -32.55 1.10
CA THR A 12 54.95 -31.41 1.01
C THR A 12 54.37 -30.21 1.77
N LEU A 13 55.01 -29.92 2.90
CA LEU A 13 54.98 -28.64 3.63
C LEU A 13 55.54 -27.49 2.78
N HIS A 14 54.99 -26.28 2.96
CA HIS A 14 55.65 -25.05 3.48
C HIS A 14 54.69 -23.87 3.24
N GLN A 15 54.08 -23.24 4.27
CA GLN A 15 54.67 -22.28 5.22
C GLN A 15 55.17 -20.98 4.56
N HIS A 16 54.36 -19.93 4.72
CA HIS A 16 54.65 -18.49 4.87
C HIS A 16 53.40 -17.73 4.39
N GLU A 17 52.80 -16.77 5.08
CA GLU A 17 53.32 -15.89 6.13
C GLU A 17 52.10 -15.31 6.89
N ARG A 18 52.19 -15.29 8.22
CA ARG A 18 51.44 -14.33 9.03
C ARG A 18 52.22 -13.02 8.99
N MET A 19 51.54 -11.91 8.72
CA MET A 19 51.93 -10.64 9.32
C MET A 19 50.74 -10.06 10.06
N ASP A 20 50.87 -10.13 11.39
CA ASP A 20 50.26 -9.25 12.37
C ASP A 20 50.87 -7.84 12.31
N ARG A 21 50.16 -6.89 12.93
CA ARG A 21 50.43 -5.45 13.21
C ARG A 21 49.77 -4.48 12.23
N GLU A 22 49.12 -3.39 12.64
CA GLU A 22 48.93 -2.71 13.92
C GLU A 22 47.69 -1.82 13.74
N SER A 23 46.68 -1.91 14.61
CA SER A 23 46.39 -0.90 15.63
C SER A 23 46.74 0.56 15.27
N THR A 24 45.75 1.33 14.83
CA THR A 24 45.55 2.72 15.31
C THR A 24 44.07 3.05 15.31
N GLY A 25 43.54 3.38 16.49
CA GLY A 25 42.21 3.93 16.66
C GLY A 25 42.05 5.28 15.98
N GLY A 26 40.82 5.58 15.57
CA GLY A 26 40.49 6.85 14.93
C GLY A 26 39.00 7.01 14.67
N THR A 27 38.22 7.31 15.71
CA THR A 27 36.99 8.09 15.59
C THR A 27 36.80 8.79 16.95
N PRO A 28 36.48 10.10 17.04
CA PRO A 28 35.60 10.82 16.12
C PRO A 28 36.03 12.27 15.80
N THR A 29 36.20 12.64 14.53
CA THR A 29 36.14 14.07 14.16
C THR A 29 34.69 14.44 13.94
N ARG A 30 34.08 14.91 15.04
CA ARG A 30 32.81 15.63 15.08
C ARG A 30 32.89 16.83 14.15
N LEU A 31 32.18 16.76 13.01
CA LEU A 31 31.98 17.93 12.15
C LEU A 31 31.32 19.06 12.96
N PRO A 32 31.80 20.30 12.86
CA PRO A 32 31.15 21.44 13.49
C PRO A 32 29.77 21.66 12.86
N ARG A 33 28.77 21.79 13.74
CA ARG A 33 27.41 22.18 13.44
C ARG A 33 27.44 23.59 12.82
N PRO A 34 26.82 23.85 11.65
CA PRO A 34 26.69 25.21 11.18
C PRO A 34 25.80 25.99 12.16
N SER A 35 26.39 27.05 12.71
CA SER A 35 25.73 28.03 13.58
C SER A 35 24.55 28.66 12.85
N ALA A 36 23.41 28.73 13.53
CA ALA A 36 22.27 29.53 13.10
C ALA A 36 22.66 31.03 13.13
N PRO A 37 22.30 31.84 12.12
CA PRO A 37 22.41 33.28 12.24
C PRO A 37 21.35 33.80 13.23
N ALA A 38 21.84 34.56 14.20
CA ALA A 38 21.04 35.29 15.17
C ALA A 38 20.58 36.64 14.59
N GLY A 39 19.28 36.92 14.71
CA GLY A 39 18.67 38.26 14.73
C GLY A 39 18.58 39.01 13.39
N PRO A 40 17.71 40.04 13.29
CA PRO A 40 17.40 40.97 14.37
C PRO A 40 15.96 40.91 14.92
N ALA A 41 15.88 41.33 16.17
CA ALA A 41 14.67 41.67 16.90
C ALA A 41 13.84 42.73 16.16
N GLY A 42 12.53 42.51 16.13
CA GLY A 42 11.54 43.50 15.74
C GLY A 42 10.37 43.42 16.71
N ASP A 43 10.13 44.53 17.40
CA ASP A 43 9.13 44.78 18.44
C ASP A 43 7.72 44.27 18.13
N LEU A 44 7.08 43.74 19.17
CA LEU A 44 5.64 43.55 19.27
C LEU A 44 4.98 44.90 19.64
N PRO A 45 3.89 45.30 18.98
CA PRO A 45 2.86 46.07 19.65
C PRO A 45 1.73 45.14 20.13
N ARG A 46 1.55 45.11 21.46
CA ARG A 46 0.26 44.78 22.09
C ARG A 46 -0.80 45.75 21.60
N GLY A 47 -1.98 45.25 21.20
CA GLY A 47 -3.16 46.11 21.10
C GLY A 47 -4.35 45.47 20.39
N ALA A 48 -5.45 45.40 21.13
CA ALA A 48 -6.84 45.27 20.69
C ALA A 48 -7.36 43.88 20.26
N ALA A 49 -8.08 43.28 21.21
CA ALA A 49 -9.17 42.36 20.95
C ALA A 49 -10.21 43.01 20.00
N GLY A 50 -10.51 42.32 18.90
CA GLY A 50 -11.62 42.61 17.98
C GLY A 50 -12.45 41.35 17.79
N PRO A 51 -13.77 41.47 17.59
CA PRO A 51 -14.71 40.36 17.77
C PRO A 51 -14.62 39.30 16.67
N LEU A 52 -14.94 38.08 17.09
CA LEU A 52 -15.16 36.87 16.31
C LEU A 52 -15.94 37.16 15.01
N GLY A 53 -15.27 37.06 13.86
CA GLY A 53 -15.92 36.94 12.57
C GLY A 53 -16.61 35.57 12.45
N PRO A 54 -17.74 35.46 11.74
CA PRO A 54 -18.52 34.22 11.73
C PRO A 54 -17.72 33.11 11.01
N SER A 55 -17.36 32.08 11.77
CA SER A 55 -16.98 30.77 11.20
C SER A 55 -18.13 30.29 10.33
N ALA A 56 -17.93 30.25 9.02
CA ALA A 56 -18.87 29.66 8.08
C ALA A 56 -19.03 28.16 8.44
N VAL A 57 -20.18 27.80 9.00
CA VAL A 57 -20.56 26.40 9.17
C VAL A 57 -21.10 25.91 7.83
N THR A 58 -20.27 25.19 7.08
CA THR A 58 -20.73 24.46 5.90
C THR A 58 -21.54 23.25 6.35
N VAL A 59 -22.87 23.36 6.30
CA VAL A 59 -23.76 22.19 6.44
C VAL A 59 -23.83 21.52 5.07
N LEU A 60 -23.16 20.37 4.92
CA LEU A 60 -23.29 19.53 3.73
C LEU A 60 -24.57 18.68 3.86
N GLN A 61 -25.69 19.18 3.36
CA GLN A 61 -26.87 18.35 3.13
C GLN A 61 -26.67 17.54 1.84
N ARG A 62 -26.50 16.22 1.96
CA ARG A 62 -26.61 15.30 0.82
C ARG A 62 -28.08 15.08 0.50
N ALA A 63 -28.55 15.67 -0.59
CA ALA A 63 -29.73 15.17 -1.29
C ALA A 63 -29.29 14.02 -2.20
N ALA A 64 -30.03 12.91 -2.16
CA ALA A 64 -29.88 11.84 -3.14
C ALA A 64 -30.39 12.35 -4.50
N GLY A 65 -29.51 12.42 -5.50
CA GLY A 65 -29.90 12.73 -6.88
C GLY A 65 -28.98 13.72 -7.57
N ASN A 66 -28.13 13.18 -8.45
CA ASN A 66 -27.60 13.75 -9.70
C ASN A 66 -27.92 15.23 -10.06
N ALA A 67 -26.83 15.98 -10.28
CA ALA A 67 -26.68 17.34 -10.84
C ALA A 67 -26.78 18.52 -9.84
N ALA A 68 -25.62 18.96 -9.32
CA ALA A 68 -25.51 20.22 -8.58
C ALA A 68 -25.09 21.36 -9.52
N THR A 69 -26.05 22.20 -9.88
CA THR A 69 -25.81 23.56 -10.41
C THR A 69 -25.56 24.49 -9.22
N THR A 70 -24.37 25.08 -9.14
CA THR A 70 -24.05 26.08 -8.12
C THR A 70 -24.58 27.46 -8.52
N ARG A 71 -25.53 28.00 -7.75
CA ARG A 71 -25.89 29.42 -7.80
C ARG A 71 -25.61 30.05 -6.43
N ALA A 72 -24.67 31.00 -6.38
CA ALA A 72 -24.36 31.75 -5.18
C ALA A 72 -25.48 32.76 -4.89
N VAL A 73 -26.06 32.72 -3.70
CA VAL A 73 -26.96 33.77 -3.20
C VAL A 73 -26.20 34.52 -2.10
N ALA A 74 -25.90 35.79 -2.36
CA ALA A 74 -25.30 36.68 -1.38
C ALA A 74 -26.38 37.12 -0.37
N ALA A 75 -26.22 36.76 0.90
CA ALA A 75 -27.03 37.29 1.99
C ALA A 75 -26.38 38.56 2.54
N GLY A 76 -26.92 39.73 2.18
CA GLY A 76 -26.61 41.00 2.83
C GLY A 76 -27.29 41.10 4.21
N PRO A 77 -26.77 41.94 5.13
CA PRO A 77 -27.32 42.07 6.47
C PRO A 77 -28.49 43.05 6.48
N GLY A 78 -29.69 42.62 6.90
CA GLY A 78 -30.80 43.57 7.05
C GLY A 78 -32.13 42.96 7.49
N ARG A 79 -32.50 43.25 8.74
CA ARG A 79 -33.84 43.24 9.37
C ARG A 79 -34.62 41.92 9.44
N ARG A 80 -34.85 41.51 10.69
CA ARG A 80 -35.80 40.49 11.15
C ARG A 80 -37.18 41.14 11.35
N PRO A 81 -38.29 40.65 10.76
CA PRO A 81 -39.63 41.08 11.13
C PRO A 81 -40.10 40.37 12.42
N PRO A 82 -40.97 41.00 13.23
CA PRO A 82 -41.53 40.42 14.45
C PRO A 82 -42.62 39.38 14.10
N GLY A 83 -42.63 38.23 14.79
CA GLY A 83 -43.73 37.26 14.73
C GLY A 83 -43.41 35.80 14.39
N ALA A 84 -42.15 35.39 14.31
CA ALA A 84 -41.80 33.96 14.16
C ALA A 84 -41.55 33.31 15.53
N ASP A 85 -42.59 32.67 16.06
CA ASP A 85 -42.53 31.82 17.23
C ASP A 85 -41.68 30.57 16.90
N LEU A 86 -40.52 30.42 17.55
CA LEU A 86 -39.66 29.27 17.39
C LEU A 86 -40.14 28.17 18.32
N THR A 87 -41.07 27.34 17.84
CA THR A 87 -41.42 26.09 18.49
C THR A 87 -40.27 25.09 18.31
N VAL A 88 -39.48 24.91 19.38
CA VAL A 88 -38.47 23.85 19.46
C VAL A 88 -39.20 22.53 19.71
N GLN A 89 -39.45 21.76 18.65
CA GLN A 89 -39.78 20.34 18.81
C GLN A 89 -38.49 19.59 19.13
N ARG A 90 -38.34 19.19 20.40
CA ARG A 90 -37.34 18.20 20.82
C ARG A 90 -37.78 16.86 20.22
N ALA A 91 -37.11 16.44 19.14
CA ALA A 91 -37.20 15.06 18.69
C ALA A 91 -36.46 14.19 19.71
N GLU A 92 -37.22 13.39 20.45
CA GLU A 92 -36.72 12.31 21.28
C GLU A 92 -36.28 11.19 20.34
N ASN A 93 -34.97 11.04 20.15
CA ASN A 93 -34.40 9.90 19.44
C ASN A 93 -33.97 8.87 20.48
N ASP A 94 -34.94 8.08 20.93
CA ASP A 94 -34.67 6.78 21.54
C ASP A 94 -34.68 5.69 20.46
N ASP A 95 -33.67 4.83 20.62
CA ASP A 95 -33.49 3.47 20.12
C ASP A 95 -32.85 3.15 18.74
N ALA A 96 -31.77 2.39 18.91
CA ALA A 96 -31.39 1.14 18.25
C ALA A 96 -31.21 1.05 16.72
N GLY A 97 -30.08 0.43 16.40
CA GLY A 97 -29.92 -0.35 15.18
C GLY A 97 -29.12 0.38 14.13
N GLY A 98 -27.78 0.30 14.24
CA GLY A 98 -26.91 0.41 13.08
C GLY A 98 -27.24 -0.71 12.10
N GLY A 99 -28.27 -0.50 11.29
CA GLY A 99 -28.67 -1.39 10.22
C GLY A 99 -27.52 -1.45 9.23
N ALA A 100 -26.78 -2.55 9.27
CA ALA A 100 -25.97 -2.96 8.15
C ALA A 100 -26.92 -3.08 6.96
N SER A 101 -26.91 -2.08 6.09
CA SER A 101 -27.61 -2.13 4.81
C SER A 101 -27.03 -3.34 4.07
N GLY A 102 -27.79 -4.44 4.07
CA GLY A 102 -27.47 -5.69 3.41
C GLY A 102 -27.47 -5.51 1.90
N GLY A 103 -26.46 -4.79 1.40
CA GLY A 103 -26.11 -4.82 -0.01
C GLY A 103 -25.70 -6.24 -0.37
N THR A 104 -26.19 -6.73 -1.50
CA THR A 104 -25.73 -8.00 -2.06
C THR A 104 -24.21 -7.96 -2.21
N ALA A 105 -23.54 -9.02 -1.76
CA ALA A 105 -22.10 -9.14 -1.88
C ALA A 105 -21.68 -9.02 -3.35
N GLU A 106 -20.86 -8.02 -3.65
CA GLU A 106 -20.37 -7.75 -5.01
C GLU A 106 -19.39 -8.85 -5.45
N ALA A 107 -19.50 -9.34 -6.68
CA ALA A 107 -18.54 -10.26 -7.27
C ALA A 107 -17.87 -9.64 -8.49
N LYS A 108 -16.52 -9.68 -8.55
CA LYS A 108 -15.75 -9.17 -9.69
C LYS A 108 -14.71 -10.19 -10.16
N SER A 109 -14.59 -10.30 -11.48
CA SER A 109 -13.47 -11.01 -12.13
C SER A 109 -12.35 -10.03 -12.47
N ILE A 110 -11.09 -10.39 -12.23
CA ILE A 110 -9.89 -9.58 -12.54
C ILE A 110 -9.06 -10.31 -13.58
N ALA A 111 -9.13 -9.83 -14.82
CA ALA A 111 -8.31 -10.35 -15.91
C ALA A 111 -6.83 -9.94 -15.74
N GLU A 112 -5.96 -10.59 -16.50
CA GLU A 112 -4.52 -10.26 -16.51
C GLU A 112 -4.29 -8.78 -16.81
N GLY A 113 -3.41 -8.16 -16.03
CA GLY A 113 -3.10 -6.74 -16.16
C GLY A 113 -4.16 -5.81 -15.57
N GLU A 114 -5.16 -6.32 -14.84
CA GLU A 114 -6.19 -5.51 -14.18
C GLU A 114 -6.00 -5.41 -12.67
N VAL A 115 -6.60 -4.35 -12.09
CA VAL A 115 -6.79 -4.17 -10.65
C VAL A 115 -8.24 -3.77 -10.41
N LYS A 116 -8.92 -4.40 -9.45
CA LYS A 116 -10.30 -4.07 -9.05
C LYS A 116 -10.44 -4.14 -7.54
N SER A 117 -11.48 -3.49 -7.01
CA SER A 117 -11.85 -3.54 -5.60
C SER A 117 -13.30 -3.96 -5.45
N VAL A 118 -13.61 -4.62 -4.34
CA VAL A 118 -14.96 -4.94 -3.90
C VAL A 118 -15.16 -4.45 -2.47
N GLY A 119 -16.39 -4.07 -2.15
CA GLY A 119 -16.78 -3.69 -0.80
C GLY A 119 -16.81 -4.86 0.19
N PRO A 120 -17.18 -4.62 1.45
CA PRO A 120 -17.31 -5.64 2.47
C PRO A 120 -18.16 -6.83 2.03
N GLY A 121 -17.67 -8.04 2.25
CA GLY A 121 -18.35 -9.29 1.87
C GLY A 121 -18.28 -9.64 0.39
N GLY A 122 -17.72 -8.77 -0.46
CA GLY A 122 -17.56 -9.04 -1.88
C GLY A 122 -16.47 -10.06 -2.20
N THR A 123 -16.52 -10.64 -3.40
CA THR A 123 -15.66 -11.72 -3.87
C THR A 123 -14.88 -11.30 -5.10
N ILE A 124 -13.61 -11.72 -5.18
CA ILE A 124 -12.76 -11.52 -6.37
C ILE A 124 -12.40 -12.87 -6.98
N THR A 125 -12.54 -12.98 -8.29
CA THR A 125 -12.11 -14.14 -9.08
C THR A 125 -10.96 -13.76 -10.01
N TYR A 126 -9.93 -14.59 -10.05
CA TYR A 126 -8.79 -14.49 -10.96
C TYR A 126 -8.85 -15.68 -11.92
N PRO A 127 -9.33 -15.48 -13.17
CA PRO A 127 -9.32 -16.54 -14.17
C PRO A 127 -7.89 -16.79 -14.66
N SER A 128 -7.60 -18.04 -15.04
CA SER A 128 -6.37 -18.40 -15.78
C SER A 128 -5.05 -18.03 -15.09
N VAL A 129 -4.96 -18.21 -13.76
CA VAL A 129 -3.69 -18.07 -13.05
C VAL A 129 -2.81 -19.27 -13.39
N THR A 130 -1.99 -19.13 -14.43
CA THR A 130 -0.97 -20.11 -14.82
C THR A 130 0.40 -19.57 -14.45
N SER A 131 0.99 -18.69 -15.28
CA SER A 131 2.27 -18.01 -15.01
C SER A 131 2.13 -16.72 -14.20
N CYS A 132 0.90 -16.24 -13.99
CA CYS A 132 0.60 -14.96 -13.38
C CYS A 132 0.62 -15.01 -11.84
N LEU A 133 0.68 -13.84 -11.20
CA LEU A 133 0.45 -13.66 -9.77
C LEU A 133 -0.89 -12.99 -9.53
N ALA A 134 -1.74 -13.63 -8.74
CA ALA A 134 -2.90 -13.02 -8.11
C ALA A 134 -2.50 -12.41 -6.77
N ILE A 135 -2.69 -11.10 -6.62
CA ILE A 135 -2.36 -10.34 -5.41
C ILE A 135 -3.67 -9.80 -4.83
N THR A 136 -4.03 -10.25 -3.63
CA THR A 136 -5.25 -9.80 -2.93
C THR A 136 -4.90 -9.11 -1.62
N VAL A 137 -5.28 -7.85 -1.48
CA VAL A 137 -5.22 -7.10 -0.22
C VAL A 137 -6.59 -7.17 0.45
N TYR A 138 -6.63 -7.75 1.63
CA TYR A 138 -7.80 -7.78 2.49
C TYR A 138 -7.76 -6.55 3.40
N LEU A 139 -8.87 -5.82 3.47
CA LEU A 139 -9.02 -4.63 4.28
C LEU A 139 -9.81 -4.97 5.55
N ARG A 140 -9.52 -4.26 6.65
CA ARG A 140 -10.16 -4.50 7.95
C ARG A 140 -11.66 -4.20 7.99
N ASP A 141 -12.17 -3.45 7.03
CA ASP A 141 -13.61 -3.23 6.86
C ASP A 141 -14.31 -4.42 6.17
N GLY A 142 -13.55 -5.45 5.77
CA GLY A 142 -14.04 -6.62 5.04
C GLY A 142 -13.96 -6.48 3.52
N GLY A 143 -13.53 -5.33 3.00
CA GLY A 143 -13.32 -5.11 1.57
C GLY A 143 -12.06 -5.78 1.03
N LYS A 144 -11.95 -5.87 -0.30
CA LYS A 144 -10.77 -6.44 -0.97
C LYS A 144 -10.32 -5.56 -2.13
N VAL A 145 -9.01 -5.48 -2.33
CA VAL A 145 -8.38 -4.94 -3.54
C VAL A 145 -7.54 -6.03 -4.16
N GLY A 146 -7.87 -6.42 -5.38
CA GLY A 146 -7.19 -7.46 -6.12
C GLY A 146 -6.44 -6.92 -7.32
N GLY A 147 -5.32 -7.54 -7.68
CA GLY A 147 -4.62 -7.32 -8.93
C GLY A 147 -4.05 -8.60 -9.51
N HIS A 148 -4.03 -8.69 -10.84
CA HIS A 148 -3.57 -9.87 -11.56
C HIS A 148 -2.35 -9.51 -12.40
N ALA A 149 -1.16 -9.74 -11.84
CA ALA A 149 0.10 -9.43 -12.50
C ALA A 149 0.50 -10.58 -13.43
N SER A 150 0.57 -10.29 -14.73
CA SER A 150 1.09 -11.24 -15.71
C SER A 150 2.58 -11.02 -15.92
N LEU A 151 3.31 -12.11 -16.18
CA LEU A 151 4.76 -12.02 -16.41
C LEU A 151 5.05 -11.20 -17.67
N PHE A 152 4.20 -11.37 -18.69
CA PHE A 152 4.18 -10.57 -19.90
C PHE A 152 2.89 -9.76 -19.95
N LYS A 153 2.96 -8.53 -20.42
CA LYS A 153 1.81 -7.65 -20.53
C LYS A 153 0.74 -8.27 -21.43
N ALA A 154 -0.44 -8.46 -20.84
CA ALA A 154 -1.65 -8.82 -21.58
C ALA A 154 -2.09 -7.66 -22.49
N SER A 155 -2.75 -7.97 -23.60
CA SER A 155 -3.29 -6.96 -24.52
C SER A 155 -4.25 -6.02 -23.78
N GLY A 156 -3.97 -4.71 -23.82
CA GLY A 156 -4.76 -3.69 -23.12
C GLY A 156 -4.60 -3.66 -21.60
N GLY A 157 -3.80 -4.56 -21.01
CA GLY A 157 -3.54 -4.64 -19.57
C GLY A 157 -2.35 -3.79 -19.12
N MET A 158 -2.18 -3.69 -17.80
CA MET A 158 -0.99 -3.09 -17.18
C MET A 158 0.23 -4.02 -17.27
N TYR A 159 1.42 -3.41 -17.23
CA TYR A 159 2.66 -4.14 -16.98
C TYR A 159 2.73 -4.66 -15.54
N SER A 160 3.55 -5.68 -15.30
CA SER A 160 3.74 -6.30 -13.98
C SER A 160 4.16 -5.30 -12.89
N ASP A 161 4.99 -4.33 -13.23
CA ASP A 161 5.48 -3.27 -12.34
C ASP A 161 4.44 -2.19 -12.00
N GLN A 162 3.34 -2.12 -12.76
CA GLN A 162 2.25 -1.14 -12.56
C GLN A 162 1.15 -1.64 -11.61
N ILE A 163 1.03 -2.96 -11.42
CA ILE A 163 -0.04 -3.58 -10.63
C ILE A 163 0.04 -3.19 -9.14
N LEU A 164 1.20 -3.31 -8.51
CA LEU A 164 1.35 -2.99 -7.09
C LEU A 164 1.14 -1.49 -6.76
N PRO A 165 1.66 -0.53 -7.57
CA PRO A 165 1.29 0.88 -7.45
C PRO A 165 -0.22 1.13 -7.56
N GLU A 166 -0.91 0.50 -8.52
CA GLU A 166 -2.35 0.66 -8.70
C GLU A 166 -3.15 0.05 -7.54
N ILE A 167 -2.76 -1.12 -7.03
CA ILE A 167 -3.31 -1.69 -5.79
C ILE A 167 -3.13 -0.70 -4.64
N LYS A 168 -1.93 -0.15 -4.46
CA LYS A 168 -1.64 0.83 -3.41
C LYS A 168 -2.55 2.06 -3.49
N ALA A 169 -2.75 2.59 -4.70
CA ALA A 169 -3.62 3.73 -4.93
C ALA A 169 -5.06 3.45 -4.51
N ARG A 170 -5.59 2.26 -4.82
CA ARG A 170 -6.95 1.83 -4.45
C ARG A 170 -7.11 1.47 -2.99
N VAL A 171 -6.10 0.89 -2.36
CA VAL A 171 -6.07 0.68 -0.90
C VAL A 171 -6.09 2.03 -0.18
N GLY A 172 -5.39 3.04 -0.71
CA GLY A 172 -5.41 4.40 -0.20
C GLY A 172 -5.07 4.47 1.28
N LYS A 173 -6.01 4.99 2.09
CA LYS A 173 -5.86 5.12 3.55
C LYS A 173 -6.46 3.94 4.32
N SER A 174 -7.04 2.96 3.64
CA SER A 174 -7.71 1.82 4.28
C SER A 174 -6.72 0.96 5.06
N ARG A 175 -7.18 0.43 6.20
CA ARG A 175 -6.35 -0.40 7.07
C ARG A 175 -6.29 -1.81 6.48
N VAL A 176 -5.12 -2.22 6.01
CA VAL A 176 -4.87 -3.57 5.53
C VAL A 176 -4.92 -4.57 6.70
N GLU A 177 -5.60 -5.68 6.50
CA GLU A 177 -5.66 -6.82 7.41
C GLU A 177 -4.60 -7.86 7.05
N ARG A 178 -4.64 -8.38 5.82
CA ARG A 178 -3.67 -9.33 5.26
C ARG A 178 -3.49 -9.11 3.75
N ILE A 179 -2.42 -9.65 3.20
CA ILE A 179 -2.09 -9.62 1.78
C ILE A 179 -1.76 -11.05 1.36
N ASP A 180 -2.44 -11.55 0.35
CA ASP A 180 -2.15 -12.84 -0.25
C ASP A 180 -1.55 -12.66 -1.64
N VAL A 181 -0.48 -13.38 -1.92
CA VAL A 181 0.14 -13.50 -3.24
C VAL A 181 0.12 -14.98 -3.61
N SER A 182 -0.59 -15.32 -4.69
CA SER A 182 -0.75 -16.70 -5.18
C SER A 182 -0.48 -16.76 -6.67
N GLY A 183 0.12 -17.86 -7.15
CA GLY A 183 0.37 -18.06 -8.58
C GLY A 183 1.65 -18.87 -8.82
N ALA A 184 2.22 -18.77 -10.02
CA ALA A 184 3.47 -19.44 -10.39
C ALA A 184 4.71 -18.78 -9.78
N ILE A 185 4.88 -18.84 -8.46
CA ILE A 185 5.96 -18.15 -7.74
C ILE A 185 7.34 -18.53 -8.31
N SER A 186 7.54 -19.80 -8.67
CA SER A 186 8.80 -20.29 -9.25
C SER A 186 9.22 -19.62 -10.56
N SER A 187 8.27 -19.04 -11.31
CA SER A 187 8.49 -18.46 -12.64
C SER A 187 8.87 -16.97 -12.60
N TRP A 188 8.89 -16.36 -11.41
CA TRP A 188 9.09 -14.92 -11.26
C TRP A 188 10.50 -14.58 -10.79
N ASN A 189 11.01 -13.43 -11.22
CA ASN A 189 12.04 -12.71 -10.48
C ASN A 189 11.34 -11.56 -9.71
N PRO A 190 11.60 -11.35 -8.41
CA PRO A 190 11.01 -10.24 -7.67
C PRO A 190 11.23 -8.85 -8.29
N ALA A 191 12.29 -8.68 -9.09
CA ALA A 191 12.55 -7.45 -9.83
C ALA A 191 11.43 -7.10 -10.82
N TYR A 192 10.72 -8.09 -11.38
CA TYR A 192 9.63 -7.86 -12.33
C TYR A 192 8.45 -7.07 -11.75
N LEU A 193 8.27 -7.13 -10.43
CA LEU A 193 7.26 -6.35 -9.71
C LEU A 193 7.67 -4.87 -9.51
N LYS A 194 8.90 -4.50 -9.88
CA LYS A 194 9.43 -3.12 -9.86
C LYS A 194 9.74 -2.59 -11.25
N THR A 195 10.13 -3.46 -12.16
CA THR A 195 10.44 -3.16 -13.55
C THR A 195 10.03 -4.34 -14.38
N ALA A 196 9.05 -4.16 -15.26
CA ALA A 196 8.54 -5.25 -16.09
C ALA A 196 9.65 -5.92 -16.90
N ILE A 197 9.50 -7.22 -17.19
CA ILE A 197 10.52 -7.99 -17.93
C ILE A 197 10.80 -7.36 -19.30
N GLU A 198 9.77 -6.84 -19.96
CA GLU A 198 9.85 -6.19 -21.26
C GLU A 198 10.61 -4.86 -21.21
N ASN A 199 10.69 -4.24 -20.03
CA ASN A 199 11.40 -2.99 -19.80
C ASN A 199 12.79 -3.21 -19.19
N SER A 200 13.19 -4.46 -18.96
CA SER A 200 14.46 -4.82 -18.32
C SER A 200 15.53 -5.16 -19.36
N ASN A 201 16.73 -4.57 -19.24
CA ASN A 201 17.86 -4.89 -20.12
C ASN A 201 19.21 -4.90 -19.36
N PRO A 202 19.88 -6.06 -19.21
CA PRO A 202 19.34 -7.39 -19.50
C PRO A 202 18.18 -7.73 -18.55
N ALA A 203 17.28 -8.60 -18.98
CA ALA A 203 16.23 -9.12 -18.11
C ALA A 203 16.85 -10.02 -17.01
N PRO A 204 16.57 -9.78 -15.71
CA PRO A 204 17.00 -10.66 -14.63
C PRO A 204 16.51 -12.09 -14.82
N GLU A 205 17.30 -13.10 -14.49
CA GLU A 205 16.85 -14.49 -14.61
C GLU A 205 15.69 -14.82 -13.65
N GLN A 206 14.81 -15.76 -14.02
CA GLN A 206 13.76 -16.24 -13.13
C GLN A 206 14.37 -16.84 -11.86
N LYS A 207 13.74 -16.61 -10.70
CA LYS A 207 14.28 -17.02 -9.42
C LYS A 207 13.16 -17.39 -8.47
N ASN A 208 13.08 -18.66 -8.07
CA ASN A 208 12.16 -19.11 -7.04
C ASN A 208 12.49 -18.46 -5.68
N ASP A 209 11.97 -17.25 -5.46
CA ASP A 209 12.31 -16.34 -4.37
C ASP A 209 11.03 -15.77 -3.72
N PRO A 210 10.28 -16.61 -2.99
CA PRO A 210 9.04 -16.19 -2.33
C PRO A 210 9.27 -15.07 -1.31
N ASP A 211 10.42 -15.07 -0.63
CA ASP A 211 10.77 -14.00 0.32
C ASP A 211 11.12 -12.69 -0.41
N GLY A 212 11.79 -12.76 -1.56
CA GLY A 212 12.00 -11.62 -2.44
C GLY A 212 10.68 -11.01 -2.90
N ILE A 213 9.73 -11.82 -3.36
CA ILE A 213 8.38 -11.36 -3.72
C ILE A 213 7.70 -10.70 -2.51
N ARG A 214 7.70 -11.37 -1.36
CA ARG A 214 7.16 -10.83 -0.10
C ARG A 214 7.74 -9.45 0.23
N ASN A 215 9.06 -9.30 0.08
CA ASN A 215 9.77 -8.06 0.39
C ASN A 215 9.39 -6.92 -0.58
N VAL A 216 9.24 -7.21 -1.88
CA VAL A 216 8.81 -6.21 -2.86
C VAL A 216 7.36 -5.80 -2.63
N VAL A 217 6.45 -6.76 -2.50
CA VAL A 217 5.02 -6.52 -2.25
C VAL A 217 4.83 -5.71 -0.96
N SER A 218 5.45 -6.14 0.12
CA SER A 218 5.36 -5.42 1.39
C SER A 218 5.97 -4.02 1.32
N GLY A 219 7.09 -3.84 0.63
CA GLY A 219 7.74 -2.54 0.46
C GLY A 219 6.85 -1.54 -0.27
N ILE A 220 6.26 -1.94 -1.40
CA ILE A 220 5.40 -1.08 -2.21
C ILE A 220 4.10 -0.76 -1.46
N LEU A 221 3.47 -1.75 -0.82
CA LEU A 221 2.19 -1.62 -0.11
C LEU A 221 2.30 -1.05 1.33
N GLY A 222 3.41 -0.39 1.66
CA GLY A 222 3.54 0.37 2.91
C GLY A 222 4.17 -0.39 4.08
N ARG A 223 5.19 -1.21 3.80
CA ARG A 223 6.03 -1.97 4.77
C ARG A 223 5.22 -2.93 5.65
N GLN A 224 4.39 -3.75 5.03
CA GLN A 224 3.49 -4.68 5.73
C GLN A 224 3.96 -6.14 5.72
N ALA A 225 5.26 -6.39 5.85
CA ALA A 225 5.87 -7.72 5.61
C ALA A 225 5.20 -8.88 6.38
N LYS A 226 4.86 -8.66 7.65
CA LYS A 226 4.21 -9.67 8.50
C LYS A 226 2.80 -10.09 8.05
N LYS A 227 2.20 -9.33 7.13
CA LYS A 227 0.85 -9.57 6.61
C LYS A 227 0.84 -10.21 5.23
N VAL A 228 2.01 -10.38 4.61
CA VAL A 228 2.13 -10.90 3.25
C VAL A 228 2.37 -12.41 3.28
N SER A 229 1.39 -13.16 2.81
CA SER A 229 1.52 -14.58 2.47
C SER A 229 1.90 -14.71 0.99
N VAL A 230 2.78 -15.66 0.68
CA VAL A 230 3.21 -15.96 -0.70
C VAL A 230 3.11 -17.46 -0.88
N GLN A 231 2.36 -17.91 -1.88
CA GLN A 231 2.05 -19.32 -2.09
C GLN A 231 2.08 -19.70 -3.56
N GLU A 232 2.88 -20.72 -3.88
CA GLU A 232 2.83 -21.43 -5.16
C GLU A 232 1.45 -22.08 -5.31
N THR A 233 0.78 -21.85 -6.43
CA THR A 233 -0.57 -22.40 -6.67
C THR A 233 -0.62 -23.08 -8.03
N ARG A 234 -1.37 -24.19 -8.09
CA ARG A 234 -1.62 -24.91 -9.34
C ARG A 234 -2.37 -24.01 -10.33
N ASP A 235 -2.04 -24.17 -11.61
CA ASP A 235 -2.77 -23.60 -12.74
C ASP A 235 -4.29 -23.70 -12.57
N GLY A 236 -4.98 -22.56 -12.71
CA GLY A 236 -6.44 -22.53 -12.70
C GLY A 236 -7.05 -21.20 -12.24
N THR A 237 -8.32 -21.27 -11.87
CA THR A 237 -9.08 -20.11 -11.37
C THR A 237 -8.96 -20.02 -9.86
N LEU A 238 -8.67 -18.81 -9.35
CA LEU A 238 -8.64 -18.52 -7.92
C LEU A 238 -9.81 -17.61 -7.53
N THR A 239 -10.48 -17.94 -6.43
CA THR A 239 -11.55 -17.12 -5.86
C THR A 239 -11.19 -16.72 -4.43
N ARG A 240 -11.46 -15.47 -4.05
CA ARG A 240 -11.02 -14.84 -2.80
C ARG A 240 -12.05 -13.94 -2.15
#